data_AF-A0A9J9BA11-F1
#
_entry.id   AF-A0A9J9BA11-F1
#
_cell.length_a   1.000
_cell.length_b   1.000
_cell.length_c   1.000
_cell.angle_alpha   90.00
_cell.angle_beta   90.00
_cell.angle_gamma   90.00
#
_symmetry.space_group_name_H-M   'P 1'
#
loop_
_entity.id
_entity.type
_entity.pdbx_description
1 polymer ?
#
loop_
_entity_poly.entity_id
_entity_poly.type
_entity_poly.pdbx_seq_one_letter_code
_entity_poly.pdbx_strand_id
1 'polypeptide(L)'
;MLKQMELSADEITLGEIRALCSQDSANRVQKRDRLEHRASLNPFALLPHKPNYLLPVTFANISKRPYEGDPKAEKYQDTEAKFQISLKYLAVEDLMWDGLDVQVAFTVASYWQAYNGEISAPFRETNYEPEIIFNYSRPWSLLGLPIEQTFVSLNHQSNGQTGELSRSWNRIIGGVVFAQNANVTWGLRTWWRIPEEDKQSFDDPDGDDNPYIERYMGYGEIGGVWSISDNHTLELLLRNNLRSDNRGAVQLGWTFPITRHLRGYVEYFNGYGESLIYYNQHTQRLGLGVKLTNWL
;
A
#
# COMPACT_ATOMS: atom_id res chain seq x y z
N MET A 1 5.73 28.10 -2.39
CA MET A 1 6.16 29.44 -1.97
C MET A 1 7.63 29.65 -2.30
N LEU A 2 8.60 28.98 -1.67
CA LEU A 2 10.03 29.19 -1.99
C LEU A 2 10.39 28.96 -3.48
N LYS A 3 10.11 27.77 -4.04
CA LYS A 3 10.34 27.47 -5.47
C LYS A 3 9.60 28.42 -6.43
N GLN A 4 8.41 28.89 -6.03
CA GLN A 4 7.64 29.88 -6.81
C GLN A 4 8.23 31.29 -6.68
N MET A 5 8.83 31.64 -5.54
CA MET A 5 9.57 32.89 -5.37
C MET A 5 10.90 32.88 -6.13
N GLU A 6 11.57 31.73 -6.23
CA GLU A 6 12.81 31.57 -7.01
C GLU A 6 12.60 31.63 -8.53
N LEU A 7 11.46 31.14 -9.01
CA LEU A 7 11.14 31.07 -10.45
C LEU A 7 10.35 32.27 -10.97
N SER A 8 9.80 33.10 -10.09
CA SER A 8 9.01 34.27 -10.50
C SER A 8 9.91 35.45 -10.83
N ALA A 9 9.44 36.32 -11.74
CA ALA A 9 10.09 37.59 -12.00
C ALA A 9 10.09 38.48 -10.74
N ASP A 10 11.13 39.31 -10.59
CA ASP A 10 11.31 40.21 -9.44
C ASP A 10 10.13 41.19 -9.23
N GLU A 11 9.33 41.41 -10.27
CA GLU A 11 8.17 42.32 -10.28
C GLU A 11 6.88 41.68 -9.75
N ILE A 12 6.87 40.37 -9.47
CA ILE A 12 5.67 39.70 -8.97
C ILE A 12 5.28 40.26 -7.60
N THR A 13 4.00 40.57 -7.42
CA THR A 13 3.52 41.07 -6.13
C THR A 13 3.29 39.92 -5.13
N LEU A 14 3.40 40.24 -3.84
CA LEU A 14 2.99 39.34 -2.75
C LEU A 14 1.52 38.89 -2.90
N GLY A 15 0.66 39.72 -3.50
CA GLY A 15 -0.73 39.38 -3.80
C GLY A 15 -0.85 38.31 -4.88
N GLU A 16 -0.06 38.41 -5.96
CA GLU A 16 -0.04 37.43 -7.06
C GLU A 16 0.59 36.10 -6.62
N ILE A 17 1.67 36.12 -5.83
CA ILE A 17 2.23 34.92 -5.21
C ILE A 17 1.17 34.24 -4.31
N ARG A 18 0.43 35.03 -3.51
CA ARG A 18 -0.66 34.51 -2.70
C ARG A 18 -1.78 33.96 -3.56
N ALA A 19 -2.16 34.61 -4.66
CA ALA A 19 -3.19 34.16 -5.59
C ALA A 19 -2.83 32.84 -6.27
N LEU A 20 -1.58 32.70 -6.72
CA LEU A 20 -1.00 31.47 -7.26
C LEU A 20 -0.98 30.35 -6.20
N CYS A 21 -0.68 30.69 -4.94
CA CYS A 21 -0.73 29.75 -3.82
C CYS A 21 -2.15 29.46 -3.34
N SER A 22 -3.13 30.35 -3.58
CA SER A 22 -4.52 30.25 -3.14
C SER A 22 -5.44 29.63 -4.18
N GLN A 23 -4.93 29.17 -5.34
CA GLN A 23 -5.59 28.14 -6.14
C GLN A 23 -5.58 26.80 -5.38
N ASP A 24 -6.24 26.82 -4.22
CA ASP A 24 -6.32 25.75 -3.22
C ASP A 24 -7.66 25.02 -3.33
N SER A 25 -8.28 25.06 -4.53
CA SER A 25 -9.37 24.15 -4.93
C SER A 25 -8.83 22.80 -5.41
N ALA A 26 -7.63 22.42 -4.96
CA ALA A 26 -7.01 21.14 -5.26
C ALA A 26 -7.71 20.05 -4.46
N ASN A 27 -8.13 18.98 -5.13
CA ASN A 27 -8.58 17.78 -4.42
C ASN A 27 -7.43 17.21 -3.56
N ARG A 28 -7.76 16.25 -2.69
CA ARG A 28 -6.79 15.70 -1.73
C ARG A 28 -5.59 15.02 -2.39
N VAL A 29 -5.75 14.45 -3.58
CA VAL A 29 -4.67 13.81 -4.34
C VAL A 29 -3.65 14.85 -4.77
N GLN A 30 -4.10 15.91 -5.45
CA GLN A 30 -3.26 17.03 -5.85
C GLN A 30 -2.60 17.74 -4.65
N LYS A 31 -3.33 17.86 -3.52
CA LYS A 31 -2.76 18.41 -2.29
C LYS A 31 -1.62 17.55 -1.76
N ARG A 32 -1.79 16.22 -1.71
CA ARG A 32 -0.75 15.27 -1.30
C ARG A 32 0.47 15.40 -2.21
N ASP A 33 0.27 15.37 -3.53
CA ASP A 33 1.32 15.51 -4.53
C ASP A 33 2.17 16.78 -4.33
N ARG A 34 1.52 17.95 -4.15
CA ARG A 34 2.20 19.22 -3.88
C ARG A 34 3.00 19.21 -2.56
N LEU A 35 2.49 18.54 -1.53
CA LEU A 35 3.17 18.44 -0.23
C LEU A 35 4.38 17.51 -0.31
N GLU A 36 4.25 16.41 -1.04
CA GLU A 36 5.33 15.46 -1.30
C GLU A 36 6.48 16.12 -2.08
N HIS A 37 6.18 16.83 -3.18
CA HIS A 37 7.16 17.61 -3.94
C HIS A 37 7.83 18.73 -3.12
N ARG A 38 7.13 19.30 -2.14
CA ARG A 38 7.74 20.30 -1.25
C ARG A 38 8.69 19.65 -0.26
N ALA A 39 8.32 18.48 0.25
CA ALA A 39 9.13 17.73 1.20
C ALA A 39 10.36 17.12 0.54
N SER A 40 10.28 16.69 -0.72
CA SER A 40 11.40 16.12 -1.49
C SER A 40 12.57 17.09 -1.72
N LEU A 41 12.33 18.40 -1.61
CA LEU A 41 13.39 19.42 -1.65
C LEU A 41 14.43 19.21 -0.54
N ASN A 42 14.07 18.54 0.55
CA ASN A 42 15.03 18.05 1.52
C ASN A 42 15.53 16.67 1.08
N PRO A 43 16.82 16.50 0.72
CA PRO A 43 17.36 15.22 0.23
C PRO A 43 17.32 14.10 1.28
N PHE A 44 17.11 14.43 2.56
CA PHE A 44 16.94 13.46 3.65
C PHE A 44 15.47 13.10 3.92
N ALA A 45 14.52 13.67 3.19
CA ALA A 45 13.10 13.40 3.39
C ALA A 45 12.72 12.02 2.84
N LEU A 46 12.15 11.18 3.71
CA LEU A 46 11.43 9.97 3.32
C LEU A 46 9.93 10.28 3.37
N LEU A 47 9.24 9.98 2.27
CA LEU A 47 7.82 10.25 2.11
C LEU A 47 7.02 8.97 2.40
N PRO A 48 5.79 9.05 2.92
CA PRO A 48 4.93 7.88 3.00
C PRO A 48 4.49 7.43 1.61
N HIS A 49 4.52 6.13 1.33
CA HIS A 49 3.98 5.54 0.09
C HIS A 49 2.55 5.04 0.30
N LYS A 50 2.42 3.87 0.92
CA LYS A 50 1.19 3.34 1.49
C LYS A 50 1.05 3.82 2.95
N PRO A 51 -0.09 3.57 3.62
CA PRO A 51 -0.26 3.98 4.99
C PRO A 51 0.72 3.29 5.95
N ASN A 52 1.20 4.01 6.95
CA ASN A 52 2.07 3.47 7.99
C ASN A 52 1.26 3.30 9.27
N TYR A 53 1.24 2.08 9.82
CA TYR A 53 0.41 1.76 10.99
C TYR A 53 1.06 0.70 11.87
N LEU A 54 0.64 0.70 13.14
CA LEU A 54 0.95 -0.33 14.13
C LEU A 54 -0.36 -0.74 14.78
N LEU A 55 -0.69 -2.03 14.69
CA LEU A 55 -1.80 -2.69 15.35
C LEU A 55 -1.19 -3.59 16.44
N PRO A 56 -1.05 -3.11 17.69
CA PRO A 56 -0.46 -3.94 18.75
C PRO A 56 -1.23 -5.23 18.98
N VAL A 57 -2.55 -5.21 18.77
CA VAL A 57 -3.41 -6.37 18.93
C VAL A 57 -4.25 -6.58 17.68
N THR A 58 -4.16 -7.77 17.13
CA THR A 58 -5.05 -8.29 16.09
C THR A 58 -5.54 -9.67 16.47
N PHE A 59 -6.76 -10.00 16.06
CA PHE A 59 -7.40 -11.30 16.28
C PHE A 59 -7.68 -11.94 14.93
N ALA A 60 -7.18 -13.14 14.70
CA ALA A 60 -7.43 -13.92 13.49
C ALA A 60 -7.42 -15.42 13.81
N ASN A 61 -8.19 -16.23 13.08
CA ASN A 61 -8.05 -17.69 13.16
C ASN A 61 -6.85 -18.10 12.30
N ILE A 62 -5.68 -18.26 12.92
CA ILE A 62 -4.41 -18.47 12.22
C ILE A 62 -4.31 -19.92 11.75
N SER A 63 -4.34 -20.11 10.43
CA SER A 63 -4.15 -21.43 9.83
C SER A 63 -2.70 -21.90 9.98
N LYS A 64 -2.51 -23.10 10.52
CA LYS A 64 -1.18 -23.72 10.68
C LYS A 64 -0.74 -24.48 9.43
N ARG A 65 -1.66 -24.69 8.48
CA ARG A 65 -1.44 -25.46 7.25
C ARG A 65 -0.19 -25.05 6.47
N PRO A 66 0.16 -23.75 6.30
CA PRO A 66 1.36 -23.40 5.55
C PRO A 66 2.68 -23.81 6.23
N TYR A 67 2.63 -24.18 7.50
CA TYR A 67 3.77 -24.55 8.33
C TYR A 67 3.70 -26.01 8.78
N GLU A 68 2.99 -26.85 8.02
CA GLU A 68 2.83 -28.27 8.33
C GLU A 68 4.21 -28.92 8.50
N GLY A 69 4.39 -29.66 9.59
CA GLY A 69 5.68 -30.27 9.94
C GLY A 69 6.58 -29.43 10.84
N ASP A 70 6.29 -28.15 11.11
CA ASP A 70 6.99 -27.34 12.12
C ASP A 70 6.29 -27.44 13.50
N PRO A 71 6.90 -28.10 14.51
CA PRO A 71 6.32 -28.22 15.84
C PRO A 71 6.13 -26.87 16.56
N LYS A 72 6.87 -25.82 16.15
CA LYS A 72 6.70 -24.48 16.73
C LYS A 72 5.43 -23.80 16.20
N ALA A 73 5.09 -24.03 14.93
CA ALA A 73 3.90 -23.46 14.31
C ALA A 73 2.60 -23.99 14.93
N GLU A 74 2.62 -25.21 15.47
CA GLU A 74 1.50 -25.75 16.25
C GLU A 74 1.13 -24.91 17.47
N LYS A 75 2.06 -24.11 17.96
CA LYS A 75 1.87 -23.21 19.11
C LYS A 75 1.52 -21.79 18.70
N TYR A 76 1.34 -21.48 17.41
CA TYR A 76 0.90 -20.15 17.00
C TYR A 76 -0.44 -19.80 17.63
N GLN A 77 -0.53 -18.56 18.11
CA GLN A 77 -1.69 -18.00 18.78
C GLN A 77 -2.45 -17.12 17.81
N ASP A 78 -3.78 -17.10 17.96
CA ASP A 78 -4.72 -16.29 17.16
C ASP A 78 -4.63 -14.78 17.43
N THR A 79 -3.78 -14.38 18.39
CA THR A 79 -3.51 -12.98 18.72
C THR A 79 -2.07 -12.62 18.39
N GLU A 80 -1.88 -11.60 17.58
CA GLU A 80 -0.55 -11.12 17.18
C GLU A 80 -0.55 -9.61 16.92
N ALA A 81 0.62 -8.99 17.00
CA ALA A 81 0.81 -7.64 16.53
C ALA A 81 0.98 -7.62 15.01
N LYS A 82 0.46 -6.59 14.34
CA LYS A 82 0.62 -6.38 12.90
C LYS A 82 1.07 -4.95 12.66
N PHE A 83 2.03 -4.74 11.76
CA PHE A 83 2.42 -3.39 11.38
C PHE A 83 2.82 -3.32 9.92
N GLN A 84 2.70 -2.12 9.36
CA GLN A 84 3.18 -1.79 8.03
C GLN A 84 4.00 -0.51 8.08
N ILE A 85 5.19 -0.57 7.49
CA ILE A 85 6.02 0.58 7.21
C ILE A 85 6.12 0.70 5.69
N SER A 86 5.81 1.87 5.16
CA SER A 86 5.78 2.09 3.72
C SER A 86 6.29 3.48 3.38
N LEU A 87 7.43 3.51 2.71
CA LEU A 87 8.17 4.71 2.40
C LEU A 87 8.40 4.80 0.89
N LYS A 88 8.53 6.01 0.38
CA LYS A 88 9.02 6.31 -0.95
C LYS A 88 9.97 7.50 -0.94
N TYR A 89 10.79 7.52 -1.98
CA TYR A 89 11.70 8.58 -2.31
C TYR A 89 11.41 9.07 -3.72
N LEU A 90 11.30 10.39 -3.90
CA LEU A 90 11.16 11.02 -5.21
C LEU A 90 12.55 11.09 -5.85
N ALA A 91 12.86 10.15 -6.74
CA ALA A 91 14.19 9.98 -7.29
C ALA A 91 14.46 10.94 -8.47
N VAL A 92 13.46 11.15 -9.32
CA VAL A 92 13.52 12.07 -10.46
C VAL A 92 12.18 12.78 -10.60
N GLU A 93 12.18 14.11 -10.62
CA GLU A 93 11.04 14.94 -11.01
C GLU A 93 11.04 15.11 -12.54
N ASP A 94 9.87 15.10 -13.16
CA ASP A 94 9.67 15.47 -14.58
C ASP A 94 10.60 14.74 -15.57
N LEU A 95 10.77 13.41 -15.44
CA LEU A 95 11.77 12.60 -16.16
C LEU A 95 11.82 12.88 -17.67
N MET A 96 10.67 12.88 -18.34
CA MET A 96 10.56 13.10 -19.79
C MET A 96 9.53 14.18 -20.15
N TRP A 97 8.56 14.41 -19.28
CA TRP A 97 7.52 15.40 -19.45
C TRP A 97 7.01 15.83 -18.08
N ASP A 98 6.42 17.02 -18.07
CA ASP A 98 5.88 17.68 -16.88
C ASP A 98 4.86 16.79 -16.15
N GLY A 99 5.12 16.57 -14.86
CA GLY A 99 4.35 15.75 -13.92
C GLY A 99 4.61 14.24 -14.02
N LEU A 100 5.61 13.77 -14.77
CA LEU A 100 6.06 12.37 -14.73
C LEU A 100 7.27 12.19 -13.81
N ASP A 101 7.00 11.67 -12.63
CA ASP A 101 8.02 11.39 -11.63
C ASP A 101 8.47 9.93 -11.65
N VAL A 102 9.72 9.72 -11.26
CA VAL A 102 10.23 8.40 -10.86
C VAL A 102 10.38 8.35 -9.36
N GLN A 103 9.69 7.41 -8.73
CA GLN A 103 9.70 7.18 -7.30
C GLN A 103 10.21 5.78 -7.00
N VAL A 104 11.04 5.64 -5.97
CA VAL A 104 11.44 4.34 -5.44
C VAL A 104 10.73 4.15 -4.11
N ALA A 105 10.00 3.06 -3.96
CA ALA A 105 9.25 2.78 -2.75
C ALA A 105 9.61 1.42 -2.15
N PHE A 106 9.39 1.30 -0.85
CA PHE A 106 9.57 0.08 -0.11
C PHE A 106 8.46 -0.03 0.94
N THR A 107 7.70 -1.13 0.87
CA THR A 107 6.73 -1.48 1.90
C THR A 107 7.15 -2.76 2.59
N VAL A 108 7.08 -2.78 3.92
CA VAL A 108 7.21 -3.98 4.73
C VAL A 108 5.97 -4.14 5.60
N ALA A 109 5.34 -5.30 5.54
CA ALA A 109 4.24 -5.68 6.42
C ALA A 109 4.67 -6.89 7.24
N SER A 110 4.48 -6.85 8.56
CA SER A 110 4.92 -7.92 9.47
C SER A 110 3.83 -8.35 10.44
N TYR A 111 3.84 -9.65 10.75
CA TYR A 111 2.94 -10.33 11.66
C TYR A 111 3.76 -10.98 12.77
N TRP A 112 3.58 -10.48 13.99
CA TRP A 112 4.47 -10.77 15.10
C TRP A 112 3.70 -11.43 16.24
N GLN A 113 4.07 -12.65 16.59
CA GLN A 113 3.56 -13.41 17.74
C GLN A 113 4.05 -12.81 19.07
N ALA A 114 3.91 -11.49 19.26
CA ALA A 114 4.48 -10.69 20.33
C ALA A 114 4.16 -11.21 21.74
N TYR A 115 3.02 -11.87 21.88
CA TYR A 115 2.49 -12.38 23.15
C TYR A 115 2.81 -13.86 23.37
N ASN A 116 3.40 -14.54 22.38
CA ASN A 116 3.64 -15.97 22.41
C ASN A 116 4.98 -16.31 23.07
N GLY A 117 5.01 -16.20 24.40
CA GLY A 117 6.20 -16.51 25.19
C GLY A 117 6.70 -17.96 25.07
N GLU A 118 5.82 -18.91 24.74
CA GLU A 118 6.17 -20.34 24.64
C GLU A 118 7.14 -20.66 23.49
N ILE A 119 7.16 -19.84 22.45
CA ILE A 119 8.05 -19.98 21.29
C ILE A 119 8.95 -18.75 21.09
N SER A 120 9.14 -17.95 22.16
CA SER A 120 10.00 -16.75 22.17
C SER A 120 9.54 -15.61 21.24
N ALA A 121 8.22 -15.41 21.16
CA ALA A 121 7.58 -14.31 20.44
C ALA A 121 8.14 -14.04 19.02
N PRO A 122 8.12 -15.03 18.10
CA PRO A 122 8.72 -14.90 16.79
C PRO A 122 7.87 -14.04 15.84
N PHE A 123 8.52 -13.46 14.83
CA PHE A 123 7.79 -13.04 13.63
C PHE A 123 7.30 -14.28 12.90
N ARG A 124 6.00 -14.33 12.64
CA ARG A 124 5.38 -15.42 11.89
C ARG A 124 5.55 -15.21 10.40
N GLU A 125 5.41 -13.98 9.93
CA GLU A 125 5.53 -13.62 8.52
C GLU A 125 5.96 -12.16 8.38
N THR A 126 6.79 -11.89 7.39
CA THR A 126 7.11 -10.53 6.94
C THR A 126 7.06 -10.52 5.42
N ASN A 127 6.43 -9.52 4.81
CA ASN A 127 6.44 -9.33 3.36
C ASN A 127 7.17 -8.05 3.02
N TYR A 128 8.16 -8.16 2.14
CA TYR A 128 8.97 -7.08 1.61
C TYR A 128 8.50 -6.77 0.19
N GLU A 129 8.21 -5.50 -0.09
CA GLU A 129 7.61 -5.06 -1.34
C GLU A 129 8.29 -3.79 -1.86
N PRO A 130 9.46 -3.90 -2.51
CA PRO A 130 10.06 -2.79 -3.25
C PRO A 130 9.30 -2.50 -4.55
N GLU A 131 9.26 -1.22 -4.93
CA GLU A 131 8.64 -0.72 -6.16
C GLU A 131 9.50 0.36 -6.82
N ILE A 132 9.57 0.36 -8.14
CA ILE A 132 9.99 1.51 -8.96
C ILE A 132 8.73 2.01 -9.67
N ILE A 133 8.34 3.25 -9.40
CA ILE A 133 7.04 3.79 -9.79
C ILE A 133 7.26 4.98 -10.73
N PHE A 134 6.68 4.89 -11.91
CA PHE A 134 6.50 5.99 -12.85
C PHE A 134 5.14 6.61 -12.58
N ASN A 135 5.12 7.78 -11.97
CA ASN A 135 3.93 8.44 -11.47
C ASN A 135 3.62 9.70 -12.29
N TYR A 136 2.47 9.74 -12.96
CA TYR A 136 1.99 10.89 -13.70
C TYR A 136 0.89 11.63 -12.92
N SER A 137 1.20 12.85 -12.47
CA SER A 137 0.34 13.66 -11.58
C SER A 137 -0.37 14.83 -12.28
N ARG A 138 -0.35 14.91 -13.61
CA ARG A 138 -1.16 15.91 -14.34
C ARG A 138 -2.58 15.37 -14.58
N PRO A 139 -3.62 16.08 -14.11
CA PRO A 139 -4.99 15.61 -14.30
C PRO A 139 -5.38 15.51 -15.77
N TRP A 140 -6.14 14.48 -16.10
CA TRP A 140 -6.74 14.28 -17.42
C TRP A 140 -8.11 13.63 -17.27
N SER A 141 -8.87 13.52 -18.36
CA SER A 141 -10.20 12.90 -18.33
C SER A 141 -10.32 11.74 -19.29
N LEU A 142 -10.95 10.66 -18.82
CA LEU A 142 -11.36 9.53 -19.63
C LEU A 142 -12.87 9.36 -19.51
N LEU A 143 -13.59 9.47 -20.64
CA LEU A 143 -15.06 9.31 -20.69
C LEU A 143 -15.81 10.19 -19.66
N GLY A 144 -15.30 11.39 -19.37
CA GLY A 144 -15.88 12.34 -18.42
C GLY A 144 -15.51 12.10 -16.95
N LEU A 145 -14.74 11.05 -16.64
CA LEU A 145 -14.20 10.84 -15.29
C LEU A 145 -12.89 11.61 -15.11
N PRO A 146 -12.73 12.40 -14.02
CA PRO A 146 -11.49 13.11 -13.73
C PRO A 146 -10.46 12.14 -13.12
N ILE A 147 -9.38 11.90 -13.84
CA ILE A 147 -8.23 11.12 -13.38
C ILE A 147 -7.19 12.11 -12.89
N GLU A 148 -6.86 12.01 -11.60
CA GLU A 148 -5.94 12.93 -10.93
C GLU A 148 -4.50 12.42 -10.94
N GLN A 149 -4.34 11.10 -10.96
CA GLN A 149 -3.04 10.45 -10.93
C GLN A 149 -3.12 9.16 -11.74
N THR A 150 -2.07 8.87 -12.51
CA THR A 150 -1.88 7.61 -13.23
C THR A 150 -0.49 7.10 -12.92
N PHE A 151 -0.33 5.80 -12.70
CA PHE A 151 1.00 5.25 -12.43
C PHE A 151 1.20 3.90 -13.09
N VAL A 152 2.48 3.61 -13.36
CA VAL A 152 2.97 2.28 -13.70
C VAL A 152 4.12 1.95 -12.75
N SER A 153 4.15 0.75 -12.19
CA SER A 153 5.14 0.32 -11.21
C SER A 153 5.73 -1.04 -11.57
N LEU A 154 7.06 -1.15 -11.48
CA LEU A 154 7.76 -2.42 -11.41
C LEU A 154 7.82 -2.83 -9.95
N ASN A 155 7.24 -3.98 -9.64
CA ASN A 155 7.06 -4.42 -8.28
C ASN A 155 7.63 -5.83 -8.09
N HIS A 156 8.39 -5.99 -7.01
CA HIS A 156 8.70 -7.30 -6.45
C HIS A 156 8.02 -7.40 -5.09
N GLN A 157 7.51 -8.57 -4.74
CA GLN A 157 7.04 -8.85 -3.39
C GLN A 157 7.48 -10.26 -3.00
N SER A 158 8.13 -10.39 -1.85
CA SER A 158 8.54 -11.68 -1.29
C SER A 158 8.47 -11.68 0.23
N ASN A 159 8.47 -12.86 0.83
CA ASN A 159 8.46 -12.99 2.28
C ASN A 159 9.84 -13.22 2.91
N GLY A 160 10.89 -13.34 2.09
CA GLY A 160 12.27 -13.55 2.57
C GLY A 160 12.50 -14.88 3.28
N GLN A 161 11.57 -15.82 3.14
CA GLN A 161 11.71 -17.19 3.65
C GLN A 161 12.47 -18.06 2.64
N THR A 162 12.74 -19.31 3.02
CA THR A 162 13.41 -20.31 2.16
C THR A 162 12.60 -21.60 2.09
N GLY A 163 12.89 -22.45 1.11
CA GLY A 163 12.25 -23.76 0.96
C GLY A 163 10.73 -23.67 0.96
N GLU A 164 10.08 -24.48 1.81
CA GLU A 164 8.61 -24.64 1.83
C GLU A 164 7.82 -23.36 2.07
N LEU A 165 8.45 -22.45 2.80
CA LEU A 165 7.83 -21.22 3.27
C LEU A 165 8.12 -20.06 2.31
N SER A 166 9.02 -20.23 1.33
CA SER A 166 9.36 -19.19 0.36
C SER A 166 8.15 -18.81 -0.47
N ARG A 167 7.84 -17.51 -0.52
CA ARG A 167 6.79 -16.96 -1.37
C ARG A 167 7.33 -15.72 -2.06
N SER A 168 7.14 -15.64 -3.37
CA SER A 168 7.47 -14.45 -4.15
C SER A 168 6.70 -14.35 -5.45
N TRP A 169 6.63 -13.13 -5.97
CA TRP A 169 6.14 -12.85 -7.31
C TRP A 169 6.61 -11.47 -7.77
N ASN A 170 6.71 -11.33 -9.09
CA ASN A 170 7.08 -10.07 -9.74
C ASN A 170 5.90 -9.56 -10.59
N ARG A 171 5.68 -8.24 -10.59
CA ARG A 171 4.50 -7.62 -11.23
C ARG A 171 4.85 -6.33 -11.94
N ILE A 172 4.18 -6.11 -13.07
CA ILE A 172 3.97 -4.77 -13.63
C ILE A 172 2.58 -4.31 -13.16
N ILE A 173 2.53 -3.20 -12.45
CA ILE A 173 1.31 -2.70 -11.82
C ILE A 173 0.92 -1.39 -12.50
N GLY A 174 -0.32 -1.28 -12.97
CA GLY A 174 -0.87 -0.05 -13.51
C GLY A 174 -2.00 0.46 -12.62
N GLY A 175 -2.19 1.77 -12.55
CA GLY A 175 -3.33 2.30 -11.81
C GLY A 175 -3.69 3.73 -12.11
N VAL A 176 -4.93 4.07 -11.73
CA VAL A 176 -5.52 5.40 -11.86
C VAL A 176 -6.21 5.79 -10.56
N VAL A 177 -6.14 7.07 -10.19
CA VAL A 177 -6.78 7.62 -8.99
C VAL A 177 -7.74 8.73 -9.40
N PHE A 178 -8.94 8.72 -8.83
CA PHE A 178 -10.02 9.64 -9.07
C PHE A 178 -10.36 10.40 -7.78
N ALA A 179 -10.54 11.71 -7.88
CA ALA A 179 -11.01 12.54 -6.76
C ALA A 179 -12.14 13.47 -7.22
N GLN A 180 -13.33 12.90 -7.36
CA GLN A 180 -14.52 13.59 -7.89
C GLN A 180 -15.02 14.71 -6.97
N ASN A 181 -14.77 14.62 -5.67
CA ASN A 181 -15.15 15.63 -4.69
C ASN A 181 -14.13 15.70 -3.54
N ALA A 182 -14.33 16.62 -2.60
CA ALA A 182 -13.40 16.88 -1.51
C ALA A 182 -13.28 15.75 -0.47
N ASN A 183 -14.24 14.81 -0.44
CA ASN A 183 -14.37 13.82 0.63
C ASN A 183 -14.12 12.38 0.18
N VAL A 184 -14.26 12.10 -1.12
CA VAL A 184 -14.13 10.75 -1.69
C VAL A 184 -13.00 10.73 -2.70
N THR A 185 -12.06 9.81 -2.48
CA THR A 185 -11.05 9.45 -3.45
C THR A 185 -11.07 7.96 -3.61
N TRP A 186 -10.96 7.49 -4.84
CA TRP A 186 -10.92 6.06 -5.13
C TRP A 186 -9.98 5.80 -6.30
N GLY A 187 -9.56 4.56 -6.47
CA GLY A 187 -8.63 4.20 -7.52
C GLY A 187 -8.75 2.73 -7.91
N LEU A 188 -8.24 2.45 -9.09
CA LEU A 188 -8.08 1.11 -9.62
C LEU A 188 -6.58 0.83 -9.71
N ARG A 189 -6.14 -0.30 -9.16
CA ARG A 189 -4.78 -0.83 -9.29
C ARG A 189 -4.89 -2.21 -9.91
N THR A 190 -4.37 -2.40 -11.12
CA THR A 190 -4.30 -3.69 -11.79
C THR A 190 -2.86 -4.14 -11.92
N TRP A 191 -2.65 -5.43 -12.14
CA TRP A 191 -1.30 -5.95 -12.33
C TRP A 191 -1.27 -7.10 -13.33
N TRP A 192 -0.16 -7.14 -14.05
CA TRP A 192 0.28 -8.30 -14.79
C TRP A 192 1.41 -8.98 -14.03
N ARG A 193 1.22 -10.26 -13.70
CA ARG A 193 2.26 -11.09 -13.10
C ARG A 193 3.29 -11.44 -14.16
N ILE A 194 4.56 -11.14 -13.88
CA ILE A 194 5.68 -11.57 -14.72
C ILE A 194 5.83 -13.09 -14.52
N PRO A 195 5.76 -13.91 -15.58
CA PRO A 195 5.89 -15.36 -15.46
C PRO A 195 7.25 -15.79 -14.91
N GLU A 196 7.24 -16.85 -14.12
CA GLU A 196 8.41 -17.51 -13.55
C GLU A 196 8.40 -18.98 -14.01
N GLU A 197 9.57 -19.62 -14.11
CA GLU A 197 9.66 -21.03 -14.52
C GLU A 197 9.15 -21.96 -13.41
N ASP A 198 8.70 -23.17 -13.76
CA ASP A 198 8.31 -24.14 -12.75
C ASP A 198 9.54 -24.64 -11.96
N LYS A 199 9.38 -24.86 -10.65
CA LYS A 199 10.43 -25.46 -9.82
C LYS A 199 10.71 -26.91 -10.23
N GLN A 200 11.98 -27.31 -10.31
CA GLN A 200 12.36 -28.71 -10.58
C GLN A 200 12.16 -29.60 -9.36
N SER A 201 12.36 -29.04 -8.17
CA SER A 201 12.14 -29.70 -6.89
C SER A 201 11.65 -28.70 -5.87
N PHE A 202 11.17 -29.22 -4.75
CA PHE A 202 10.60 -28.38 -3.71
C PHE A 202 11.61 -27.42 -3.07
N ASP A 203 12.85 -27.89 -2.88
CA ASP A 203 13.96 -27.11 -2.33
C ASP A 203 14.75 -26.32 -3.39
N ASP A 204 14.26 -26.31 -4.64
CA ASP A 204 14.90 -25.57 -5.72
C ASP A 204 14.86 -24.07 -5.42
N PRO A 205 16.02 -23.39 -5.36
CA PRO A 205 16.05 -21.95 -5.20
C PRO A 205 15.48 -21.20 -6.41
N ASP A 206 15.43 -21.87 -7.57
CA ASP A 206 14.93 -21.29 -8.81
C ASP A 206 13.50 -21.78 -9.12
N GLY A 207 12.67 -20.89 -9.66
CA GLY A 207 11.31 -21.16 -10.11
C GLY A 207 10.18 -20.63 -9.21
N ASP A 208 8.94 -20.89 -9.61
CA ASP A 208 7.72 -20.31 -9.03
C ASP A 208 7.41 -20.86 -7.64
N ASP A 209 7.61 -20.03 -6.61
CA ASP A 209 7.29 -20.32 -5.20
C ASP A 209 5.79 -20.48 -4.91
N ASN A 210 4.93 -19.91 -5.75
CA ASN A 210 3.49 -19.93 -5.57
C ASN A 210 2.78 -20.04 -6.91
N PRO A 211 2.83 -21.24 -7.53
CA PRO A 211 2.07 -21.53 -8.72
C PRO A 211 0.61 -21.17 -8.48
N TYR A 212 0.03 -20.47 -9.44
CA TYR A 212 -1.37 -20.04 -9.41
C TYR A 212 -1.74 -18.99 -8.36
N ILE A 213 -0.82 -18.16 -7.88
CA ILE A 213 -1.13 -17.03 -6.98
C ILE A 213 -2.24 -16.13 -7.53
N GLU A 214 -2.36 -15.98 -8.85
CA GLU A 214 -3.40 -15.19 -9.51
C GLU A 214 -4.82 -15.79 -9.36
N ARG A 215 -4.95 -17.09 -9.02
CA ARG A 215 -6.25 -17.68 -8.64
C ARG A 215 -6.82 -17.08 -7.36
N TYR A 216 -5.98 -16.48 -6.53
CA TYR A 216 -6.37 -15.94 -5.22
C TYR A 216 -6.24 -14.42 -5.19
N MET A 217 -5.09 -13.92 -5.64
CA MET A 217 -4.83 -12.48 -5.68
C MET A 217 -5.56 -11.81 -6.84
N GLY A 218 -5.87 -12.54 -7.92
CA GLY A 218 -6.50 -11.95 -9.09
C GLY A 218 -5.58 -11.05 -9.88
N TYR A 219 -6.20 -10.07 -10.54
CA TYR A 219 -5.55 -9.21 -11.54
C TYR A 219 -5.62 -7.71 -11.17
N GLY A 220 -6.21 -7.39 -10.02
CA GLY A 220 -6.36 -6.03 -9.56
C GLY A 220 -7.21 -5.88 -8.31
N GLU A 221 -7.23 -4.65 -7.80
CA GLU A 221 -8.02 -4.22 -6.68
C GLU A 221 -8.56 -2.80 -6.90
N ILE A 222 -9.70 -2.52 -6.27
CA ILE A 222 -10.31 -1.19 -6.20
C ILE A 222 -10.15 -0.71 -4.76
N GLY A 223 -9.57 0.48 -4.61
CA GLY A 223 -9.39 1.14 -3.32
C GLY A 223 -10.23 2.40 -3.22
N GLY A 224 -10.71 2.72 -2.03
CA GLY A 224 -11.51 3.91 -1.76
C GLY A 224 -11.25 4.47 -0.37
N VAL A 225 -11.27 5.80 -0.27
CA VAL A 225 -11.11 6.56 0.96
C VAL A 225 -12.27 7.56 1.02
N TRP A 226 -13.05 7.47 2.09
CA TRP A 226 -14.16 8.39 2.35
C TRP A 226 -13.95 9.11 3.68
N SER A 227 -13.77 10.42 3.61
CA SER A 227 -13.75 11.28 4.79
C SER A 227 -15.17 11.67 5.17
N ILE A 228 -15.70 10.99 6.18
CA ILE A 228 -17.05 11.25 6.70
C ILE A 228 -17.07 12.58 7.46
N SER A 229 -15.95 12.95 8.09
CA SER A 229 -15.71 14.25 8.70
C SER A 229 -14.22 14.60 8.66
N ASP A 230 -13.84 15.78 9.15
CA ASP A 230 -12.44 16.24 9.14
C ASP A 230 -11.47 15.28 9.85
N ASN A 231 -11.98 14.54 10.85
CA ASN A 231 -11.17 13.68 11.70
C ASN A 231 -11.48 12.19 11.56
N HIS A 232 -12.51 11.81 10.79
CA HIS A 232 -12.88 10.40 10.57
C HIS A 232 -12.80 10.02 9.10
N THR A 233 -12.10 8.92 8.83
CA THR A 233 -11.94 8.40 7.47
C THR A 233 -12.23 6.91 7.45
N LEU A 234 -13.06 6.48 6.50
CA LEU A 234 -13.25 5.09 6.13
C LEU A 234 -12.40 4.75 4.92
N GLU A 235 -11.88 3.54 4.92
CA GLU A 235 -11.07 2.97 3.84
C GLU A 235 -11.69 1.65 3.41
N LEU A 236 -11.72 1.41 2.11
CA LEU A 236 -12.20 0.18 1.51
C LEU A 236 -11.16 -0.29 0.49
N LEU A 237 -10.83 -1.57 0.55
CA LEU A 237 -10.12 -2.26 -0.53
C LEU A 237 -10.93 -3.48 -0.92
N LEU A 238 -11.18 -3.64 -2.21
CA LEU A 238 -11.85 -4.79 -2.81
C LEU A 238 -10.92 -5.44 -3.81
N ARG A 239 -10.62 -6.72 -3.63
CA ARG A 239 -9.81 -7.53 -4.55
C ARG A 239 -10.64 -8.69 -5.05
N ASN A 240 -10.51 -9.00 -6.34
CA ASN A 240 -11.25 -10.10 -6.95
C ASN A 240 -10.42 -10.79 -8.05
N ASN A 241 -10.55 -12.12 -8.14
CA ASN A 241 -9.86 -12.91 -9.15
C ASN A 241 -10.56 -12.94 -10.52
N LEU A 242 -11.81 -12.47 -10.62
CA LEU A 242 -12.63 -12.43 -11.82
C LEU A 242 -12.76 -13.79 -12.52
N ARG A 243 -12.73 -14.88 -11.74
CA ARG A 243 -12.91 -16.25 -12.22
C ARG A 243 -14.26 -16.82 -11.77
N SER A 244 -14.69 -17.90 -12.43
CA SER A 244 -15.92 -18.61 -12.06
C SER A 244 -15.82 -19.26 -10.68
N ASP A 245 -14.65 -19.82 -10.33
CA ASP A 245 -14.27 -20.21 -8.97
C ASP A 245 -13.80 -18.97 -8.18
N ASN A 246 -14.74 -18.07 -7.92
CA ASN A 246 -14.45 -16.72 -7.44
C ASN A 246 -13.75 -16.72 -6.07
N ARG A 247 -12.65 -15.97 -5.98
CA ARG A 247 -11.92 -15.66 -4.75
C ARG A 247 -11.60 -14.17 -4.73
N GLY A 248 -11.51 -13.64 -3.53
CA GLY A 248 -11.24 -12.21 -3.36
C GLY A 248 -10.95 -11.86 -1.92
N ALA A 249 -10.86 -10.57 -1.67
CA ALA A 249 -10.69 -10.02 -0.34
C ALA A 249 -11.39 -8.67 -0.22
N VAL A 250 -11.85 -8.39 1.00
CA VAL A 250 -12.27 -7.07 1.43
C VAL A 250 -11.42 -6.64 2.62
N GLN A 251 -10.95 -5.41 2.60
CA GLN A 251 -10.35 -4.75 3.75
C GLN A 251 -11.09 -3.46 4.05
N LEU A 252 -11.50 -3.30 5.30
CA LEU A 252 -12.14 -2.11 5.83
C LEU A 252 -11.20 -1.45 6.83
N GLY A 253 -11.01 -0.15 6.70
CA GLY A 253 -10.26 0.66 7.64
C GLY A 253 -11.12 1.77 8.20
N TRP A 254 -10.97 2.07 9.49
CA TRP A 254 -11.56 3.25 10.10
C TRP A 254 -10.50 3.98 10.93
N THR A 255 -10.29 5.26 10.62
CA THR A 255 -9.39 6.13 11.39
C THR A 255 -10.18 7.20 12.13
N PHE A 256 -9.72 7.54 13.33
CA PHE A 256 -10.32 8.55 14.21
C PHE A 256 -9.22 9.32 14.97
N PRO A 257 -9.48 10.53 15.48
CA PRO A 257 -8.43 11.35 16.08
C PRO A 257 -8.01 10.80 17.45
N ILE A 258 -6.70 10.72 17.72
CA ILE A 258 -6.15 10.57 19.08
C ILE A 258 -5.39 11.85 19.45
N THR A 259 -4.48 12.29 18.58
CA THR A 259 -3.77 13.57 18.69
C THR A 259 -3.78 14.28 17.34
N ARG A 260 -3.11 15.43 17.26
CA ARG A 260 -2.92 16.16 15.98
C ARG A 260 -2.18 15.32 14.92
N HIS A 261 -1.32 14.40 15.34
CA HIS A 261 -0.44 13.63 14.45
C HIS A 261 -0.69 12.12 14.48
N LEU A 262 -1.32 11.62 15.54
CA LEU A 262 -1.59 10.21 15.72
C LEU A 262 -3.09 9.97 15.57
N ARG A 263 -3.44 9.02 14.69
CA ARG A 263 -4.82 8.58 14.54
C ARG A 263 -4.99 7.18 15.13
N GLY A 264 -6.12 6.95 15.75
CA GLY A 264 -6.57 5.59 16.08
C GLY A 264 -6.97 4.89 14.80
N TYR A 265 -6.78 3.57 14.75
CA TYR A 265 -7.04 2.77 13.57
C TYR A 265 -7.67 1.42 13.94
N VAL A 266 -8.78 1.13 13.27
CA VAL A 266 -9.41 -0.20 13.25
C VAL A 266 -9.30 -0.74 11.83
N GLU A 267 -8.80 -1.96 11.70
CA GLU A 267 -8.72 -2.67 10.43
C GLU A 267 -9.49 -3.98 10.52
N TYR A 268 -10.33 -4.26 9.52
CA TYR A 268 -10.94 -5.57 9.34
C TYR A 268 -10.58 -6.11 7.96
N PHE A 269 -9.97 -7.29 7.91
CA PHE A 269 -9.67 -8.02 6.69
C PHE A 269 -10.50 -9.29 6.61
N ASN A 270 -11.03 -9.61 5.44
CA ASN A 270 -11.73 -10.86 5.17
C ASN A 270 -11.49 -11.31 3.73
N GLY A 271 -10.84 -12.45 3.54
CA GLY A 271 -10.61 -13.06 2.23
C GLY A 271 -9.25 -13.72 2.10
N TYR A 272 -8.73 -13.76 0.87
CA TYR A 272 -7.45 -14.41 0.55
C TYR A 272 -6.30 -13.42 0.38
N GLY A 273 -5.08 -13.85 0.70
CA GLY A 273 -3.87 -13.04 0.48
C GLY A 273 -3.79 -11.81 1.36
N GLU A 274 -4.02 -12.03 2.66
CA GLU A 274 -3.65 -11.05 3.69
C GLU A 274 -2.14 -10.84 3.72
N SER A 275 -1.38 -11.93 3.57
CA SER A 275 0.08 -11.99 3.45
C SER A 275 0.46 -13.04 2.43
N LEU A 276 1.71 -13.05 1.97
CA LEU A 276 2.16 -14.00 0.95
C LEU A 276 2.06 -15.46 1.41
N ILE A 277 2.47 -15.80 2.63
CA ILE A 277 2.32 -17.18 3.14
C ILE A 277 0.85 -17.64 3.19
N TYR A 278 -0.08 -16.70 3.34
CA TYR A 278 -1.53 -16.93 3.35
C TYR A 278 -2.22 -16.54 2.02
N TYR A 279 -1.49 -16.44 0.91
CA TYR A 279 -2.09 -16.11 -0.40
C TYR A 279 -3.25 -17.06 -0.75
N ASN A 280 -3.10 -18.34 -0.40
CA ASN A 280 -4.07 -19.39 -0.71
C ASN A 280 -4.96 -19.81 0.47
N GLN A 281 -4.91 -19.09 1.59
CA GLN A 281 -5.73 -19.35 2.78
C GLN A 281 -6.74 -18.23 2.97
N HIS A 282 -7.97 -18.59 3.33
CA HIS A 282 -8.98 -17.61 3.71
C HIS A 282 -8.73 -17.16 5.15
N THR A 283 -8.61 -15.85 5.36
CA THR A 283 -8.34 -15.25 6.66
C THR A 283 -9.39 -14.21 6.99
N GLN A 284 -9.77 -14.17 8.27
CA GLN A 284 -10.52 -13.08 8.86
C GLN A 284 -9.67 -12.49 9.97
N ARG A 285 -9.46 -11.18 9.95
CA ARG A 285 -8.68 -10.48 10.97
C ARG A 285 -9.36 -9.19 11.38
N LEU A 286 -9.43 -8.95 12.68
CA LEU A 286 -9.75 -7.65 13.27
C LEU A 286 -8.52 -7.11 13.98
N GLY A 287 -8.12 -5.88 13.69
CA GLY A 287 -6.97 -5.23 14.30
C GLY A 287 -7.30 -3.87 14.87
N LEU A 288 -6.65 -3.54 15.99
CA LEU A 288 -6.81 -2.28 16.71
C LEU A 288 -5.44 -1.67 16.97
N GLY A 289 -5.30 -0.38 16.71
CA GLY A 289 -4.05 0.32 16.98
C GLY A 289 -4.03 1.76 16.50
N VAL A 290 -2.91 2.16 15.92
CA VAL A 290 -2.62 3.53 15.53
C VAL A 290 -2.09 3.61 14.10
N LYS A 291 -2.36 4.73 13.45
CA LYS A 291 -1.92 5.04 12.10
C LYS A 291 -1.20 6.38 12.09
N LEU A 292 -0.01 6.36 11.52
CA LEU A 292 0.92 7.49 11.46
C LEU A 292 0.67 8.31 10.20
N THR A 293 0.45 7.64 9.07
CA THR A 293 0.16 8.27 7.79
C THR A 293 -1.02 7.58 7.11
N ASN A 294 -1.91 8.37 6.53
CA ASN A 294 -3.06 7.90 5.76
C ASN A 294 -2.73 7.87 4.26
N TRP A 295 -3.68 7.39 3.45
CA TRP A 295 -3.60 7.46 1.99
C TRP A 295 -3.64 8.90 1.44
N LEU A 296 -4.19 9.87 2.19
CA LEU A 296 -4.39 11.27 1.79
C LEU A 296 -4.30 12.22 2.98
#